data_AF-A0A7C7UZZ3-F1
#
_entry.id   AF-A0A7C7UZZ3-F1
#
_cell.length_a   1.000
_cell.length_b   1.000
_cell.length_c   1.000
_cell.angle_alpha   90.00
_cell.angle_beta   90.00
_cell.angle_gamma   90.00
#
_symmetry.space_group_name_H-M   'P 1'
#
loop_
_entity.id
_entity.type
_entity.pdbx_description
1 polymer ?
#
loop_
_entity_poly.entity_id
_entity_poly.type
_entity_poly.pdbx_seq_one_letter_code
_entity_poly.pdbx_strand_id
1 'polypeptide(L)'
;VDGDRRRHLNAPSFRATDQIDAAGRRNAHQVDPNHTSIWIAEGINLDYLEVFDGNHLYSVAWDPEPEGTLVRWGDRVRAWSSEHGTARYWVATVMPGYDDRVTGRPDAFVRDRAGGAYYRRCWEGAIRSGADWVIITSFNEWIEGTQIEPSTGYGEFYLNLTRELGDLYRVSEPSPPPAPTPTILPPTDTTIPSPTPAPSPTLTPSPSPTPTALAM
;
A
#
# COMPACT_ATOMS: atom_id res chain seq x y z
N VAL A 1 15.20 -26.85 31.34
CA VAL A 1 15.66 -25.45 31.21
C VAL A 1 16.32 -25.41 29.85
N ASP A 2 15.64 -25.01 28.79
CA ASP A 2 15.20 -23.63 28.58
C ASP A 2 13.95 -23.60 27.73
N GLY A 3 13.01 -22.73 28.11
CA GLY A 3 11.72 -22.56 27.45
C GLY A 3 11.83 -21.42 26.46
N ASP A 4 11.77 -21.73 25.17
CA ASP A 4 11.64 -20.75 24.11
C ASP A 4 10.25 -20.10 24.17
N ARG A 5 10.16 -19.07 25.03
CA ARG A 5 9.03 -18.17 25.07
C ARG A 5 9.08 -17.34 23.78
N ARG A 6 8.27 -17.76 22.80
CA ARG A 6 7.78 -16.86 21.75
C ARG A 6 7.28 -15.59 22.46
N ARG A 7 8.03 -14.50 22.32
CA ARG A 7 7.56 -13.18 22.73
C ARG A 7 6.44 -12.81 21.79
N HIS A 8 5.20 -13.10 22.20
CA HIS A 8 4.03 -12.37 21.71
C HIS A 8 4.22 -10.92 22.16
N LEU A 9 4.92 -10.13 21.33
CA LEU A 9 4.80 -8.70 21.37
C LEU A 9 3.37 -8.39 20.91
N ASN A 10 2.63 -7.61 21.71
CA ASN A 10 1.42 -6.90 21.29
C ASN A 10 1.78 -5.90 20.18
N ALA A 11 2.19 -6.39 19.02
CA ALA A 11 2.45 -5.57 17.85
C ALA A 11 1.11 -5.35 17.14
N PRO A 12 0.79 -4.11 16.72
CA PRO A 12 -0.39 -3.83 15.91
C PRO A 12 -0.41 -4.69 14.64
N SER A 13 -1.60 -5.04 14.16
CA SER A 13 -1.73 -5.77 12.89
C SER A 13 -1.32 -4.87 11.71
N PHE A 14 -0.39 -5.35 10.89
CA PHE A 14 0.03 -4.69 9.65
C PHE A 14 -0.99 -4.96 8.54
N ARG A 15 -1.47 -3.91 7.88
CA ARG A 15 -2.30 -4.00 6.67
C ARG A 15 -1.75 -3.08 5.59
N ALA A 16 -1.19 -3.67 4.54
CA ALA A 16 -0.98 -3.00 3.26
C ALA A 16 -2.22 -3.23 2.39
N THR A 17 -2.70 -2.21 1.70
CA THR A 17 -3.90 -2.28 0.86
C THR A 17 -3.64 -1.57 -0.46
N ASP A 18 -4.00 -2.23 -1.55
CA ASP A 18 -3.96 -1.64 -2.87
C ASP A 18 -5.15 -0.68 -3.06
N GLN A 19 -4.92 0.39 -3.82
CA GLN A 19 -5.97 1.23 -4.42
C GLN A 19 -7.00 1.77 -3.43
N ILE A 20 -6.59 2.69 -2.57
CA ILE A 20 -7.54 3.51 -1.82
C ILE A 20 -7.67 4.88 -2.49
N ASP A 21 -8.80 5.08 -3.17
CA ASP A 21 -9.27 6.39 -3.62
C ASP A 21 -9.78 7.23 -2.43
N ALA A 22 -10.41 8.38 -2.69
CA ALA A 22 -10.98 9.23 -1.65
C ALA A 22 -12.01 8.52 -0.74
N ALA A 23 -12.54 7.35 -1.11
CA ALA A 23 -13.45 6.57 -0.27
C ALA A 23 -12.73 5.84 0.87
N GLY A 24 -11.50 5.34 0.68
CA GLY A 24 -10.81 4.66 1.78
C GLY A 24 -10.24 5.62 2.84
N ARG A 25 -10.10 6.93 2.53
CA ARG A 25 -9.85 7.97 3.55
C ARG A 25 -10.92 8.01 4.65
N ARG A 26 -12.19 7.83 4.28
CA ARG A 26 -13.31 7.79 5.23
C ARG A 26 -13.40 6.44 5.94
N ASN A 27 -13.05 5.36 5.24
CA ASN A 27 -13.19 4.03 5.80
C ASN A 27 -12.13 3.74 6.87
N ALA A 28 -10.87 4.16 6.73
CA ALA A 28 -9.81 3.82 7.70
C ALA A 28 -10.18 4.23 9.14
N HIS A 29 -10.60 5.49 9.36
CA HIS A 29 -11.07 5.94 10.67
C HIS A 29 -12.39 5.28 11.12
N GLN A 30 -13.27 4.91 10.19
CA GLN A 30 -14.55 4.25 10.53
C GLN A 30 -14.36 2.78 10.91
N VAL A 31 -13.40 2.08 10.28
CA VAL A 31 -13.15 0.65 10.50
C VAL A 31 -12.11 0.39 11.57
N ASP A 32 -11.24 1.36 11.86
CA ASP A 32 -10.23 1.30 12.91
C ASP A 32 -10.16 2.61 13.73
N PRO A 33 -11.27 3.01 14.41
CA PRO A 33 -11.34 4.27 15.15
C PRO A 33 -10.36 4.35 16.33
N ASN A 34 -9.86 3.20 16.79
CA ASN A 34 -8.91 3.10 17.88
C ASN A 34 -7.45 3.01 17.41
N HIS A 35 -7.19 3.11 16.10
CA HIS A 35 -5.84 3.06 15.51
C HIS A 35 -5.04 1.82 15.97
N THR A 36 -5.67 0.65 15.91
CA THR A 36 -5.08 -0.63 16.34
C THR A 36 -4.32 -1.34 15.22
N SER A 37 -4.45 -0.87 13.98
CA SER A 37 -3.71 -1.35 12.82
C SER A 37 -2.81 -0.24 12.26
N ILE A 38 -1.77 -0.65 11.53
CA ILE A 38 -0.94 0.27 10.74
C ILE A 38 -1.38 0.16 9.28
N TRP A 39 -1.74 1.30 8.69
CA TRP A 39 -2.26 1.42 7.33
C TRP A 39 -1.22 2.07 6.42
N ILE A 40 -0.75 1.35 5.41
CA ILE A 40 0.22 1.86 4.43
C ILE A 40 -0.45 2.08 3.08
N ALA A 41 -0.35 3.29 2.54
CA ALA A 41 -0.89 3.66 1.25
C ALA A 41 0.06 3.22 0.12
N GLU A 42 -0.50 2.49 -0.86
CA GLU A 42 0.15 2.26 -2.14
C GLU A 42 0.06 3.52 -3.03
N GLY A 43 1.13 3.80 -3.77
CA GLY A 43 1.11 4.70 -4.92
C GLY A 43 1.90 5.99 -4.73
N ILE A 44 1.74 6.90 -5.69
CA ILE A 44 2.58 8.11 -5.82
C ILE A 44 1.97 9.38 -5.20
N ASN A 45 0.71 9.32 -4.77
CA ASN A 45 0.04 10.48 -4.18
C ASN A 45 0.30 10.52 -2.67
N LEU A 46 1.20 11.41 -2.25
CA LEU A 46 1.57 11.55 -0.84
C LEU A 46 0.51 12.27 0.01
N ASP A 47 -0.53 12.88 -0.59
CA ASP A 47 -1.65 13.44 0.17
C ASP A 47 -2.39 12.37 0.98
N TYR A 48 -2.26 11.09 0.62
CA TYR A 48 -2.80 9.99 1.42
C TYR A 48 -2.13 9.85 2.78
N LEU A 49 -0.92 10.39 2.98
CA LEU A 49 -0.28 10.44 4.30
C LEU A 49 -1.04 11.30 5.31
N GLU A 50 -2.04 12.09 4.91
CA GLU A 50 -2.98 12.71 5.87
C GLU A 50 -3.74 11.66 6.69
N VAL A 51 -4.08 10.52 6.08
CA VAL A 51 -4.91 9.47 6.68
C VAL A 51 -4.12 8.20 6.99
N PHE A 52 -3.17 7.83 6.12
CA PHE A 52 -2.39 6.61 6.25
C PHE A 52 -1.14 6.82 7.10
N ASP A 53 -0.70 5.76 7.75
CA ASP A 53 0.48 5.74 8.61
C ASP A 53 1.79 5.71 7.82
N GLY A 54 1.74 5.40 6.53
CA GLY A 54 2.92 5.41 5.67
C GLY A 54 2.59 5.22 4.20
N ASN A 55 3.65 5.14 3.39
CA ASN A 55 3.56 4.97 1.94
C ASN A 55 4.53 3.90 1.42
N HIS A 56 4.13 3.21 0.35
CA HIS A 56 4.98 2.34 -0.45
C HIS A 56 4.63 2.46 -1.94
N LEU A 57 5.56 2.02 -2.81
CA LEU A 57 5.30 1.83 -4.23
C LEU A 57 5.13 0.34 -4.51
N TYR A 58 4.06 -0.12 -5.15
CA TYR A 58 3.93 -1.56 -5.43
C TYR A 58 5.05 -2.09 -6.36
N SER A 59 5.46 -1.28 -7.33
CA SER A 59 6.51 -1.63 -8.30
C SER A 59 7.50 -0.48 -8.52
N VAL A 60 8.78 -0.86 -8.69
CA VAL A 60 9.88 0.03 -9.09
C VAL A 60 10.50 -0.38 -10.43
N ALA A 61 9.94 -1.40 -11.11
CA ALA A 61 10.49 -2.00 -12.33
C ALA A 61 10.66 -1.02 -13.51
N TRP A 62 9.87 0.05 -13.51
CA TRP A 62 9.93 1.12 -14.50
C TRP A 62 11.28 1.88 -14.46
N ASP A 63 11.99 1.87 -13.33
CA ASP A 63 13.31 2.49 -13.19
C ASP A 63 14.42 1.42 -13.33
N PRO A 64 15.38 1.57 -14.28
CA PRO A 64 16.57 0.73 -14.32
C PRO A 64 17.51 0.92 -13.11
N GLU A 65 17.38 2.02 -12.38
CA GLU A 65 18.23 2.42 -11.25
C GLU A 65 17.39 2.62 -9.97
N PRO A 66 16.79 1.54 -9.45
CA PRO A 66 15.76 1.61 -8.42
C PRO A 66 16.29 2.22 -7.10
N GLU A 67 17.58 2.12 -6.81
CA GLU A 67 18.17 2.64 -5.59
C GLU A 67 18.01 4.16 -5.45
N GLY A 68 18.14 4.89 -6.56
CA GLY A 68 17.94 6.33 -6.58
C GLY A 68 16.47 6.69 -6.37
N THR A 69 15.56 5.91 -6.95
CA THR A 69 14.12 6.08 -6.74
C THR A 69 13.75 5.85 -5.28
N LEU A 70 14.19 4.75 -4.66
CA LEU A 70 13.87 4.45 -3.26
C LEU A 70 14.39 5.51 -2.29
N VAL A 71 15.61 6.03 -2.50
CA VAL A 71 16.14 7.15 -1.69
C VAL A 71 15.27 8.40 -1.83
N ARG A 72 14.94 8.80 -3.07
CA ARG A 72 14.10 9.98 -3.32
C ARG A 72 12.72 9.87 -2.68
N TRP A 73 12.12 8.68 -2.68
CA TRP A 73 10.80 8.47 -2.07
C TRP A 73 10.85 8.49 -0.54
N GLY A 74 11.87 7.88 0.07
CA GLY A 74 12.09 8.01 1.51
C GLY A 74 12.26 9.47 1.95
N ASP A 75 13.03 10.26 1.18
CA ASP A 75 13.19 11.69 1.45
C ASP A 75 11.88 12.47 1.33
N ARG A 76 11.03 12.14 0.36
CA ARG A 76 9.71 12.77 0.20
C ARG A 76 8.77 12.48 1.36
N VAL A 77 8.73 11.23 1.84
CA VAL A 77 7.89 10.86 3.01
C VAL A 77 8.38 11.58 4.27
N ARG A 78 9.70 11.68 4.46
CA ARG A 78 10.28 12.45 5.58
C ARG A 78 10.04 13.95 5.48
N ALA A 79 10.14 14.52 4.29
CA ALA A 79 9.85 15.93 4.05
C ALA A 79 8.38 16.24 4.38
N TRP A 80 7.45 15.41 3.87
CA TRP A 80 6.03 15.50 4.19
C TRP A 80 5.81 15.41 5.71
N SER A 81 6.43 14.43 6.37
CA SER A 81 6.34 14.24 7.82
C SER A 81 6.81 15.47 8.61
N SER A 82 7.90 16.09 8.16
CA SER A 82 8.47 17.28 8.80
C SER A 82 7.58 18.51 8.63
N GLU A 83 7.00 18.69 7.45
CA GLU A 83 6.07 19.79 7.15
C GLU A 83 4.78 19.70 7.98
N HIS A 84 4.29 18.48 8.22
CA HIS A 84 3.02 18.24 8.92
C HIS A 84 3.21 17.97 10.42
N GLY A 85 4.45 17.96 10.92
CA GLY A 85 4.75 17.72 12.33
C GLY A 85 4.33 16.33 12.82
N THR A 86 4.25 15.34 11.93
CA THR A 86 3.83 13.97 12.26
C THR A 86 4.71 12.96 11.55
N ALA A 87 5.11 11.88 12.22
CA ALA A 87 5.93 10.83 11.61
C ALA A 87 5.07 9.89 10.75
N ARG A 88 5.58 9.51 9.58
CA ARG A 88 5.01 8.50 8.68
C ARG A 88 6.06 7.48 8.28
N TYR A 89 5.63 6.23 8.12
CA TYR A 89 6.48 5.14 7.68
C TYR A 89 6.80 5.26 6.19
N TRP A 90 8.08 5.14 5.86
CA TRP A 90 8.50 4.82 4.50
C TRP A 90 8.72 3.31 4.39
N VAL A 91 7.95 2.66 3.51
CA VAL A 91 8.05 1.22 3.27
C VAL A 91 8.63 1.00 1.87
N ALA A 92 9.91 0.62 1.80
CA ALA A 92 10.59 0.43 0.54
C ALA A 92 10.19 -0.89 -0.11
N THR A 93 10.00 -0.87 -1.43
CA THR A 93 9.73 -2.08 -2.19
C THR A 93 10.99 -2.62 -2.83
N VAL A 94 11.21 -3.92 -2.68
CA VAL A 94 12.27 -4.66 -3.35
C VAL A 94 11.69 -5.74 -4.25
N MET A 95 12.21 -5.85 -5.46
CA MET A 95 11.73 -6.83 -6.45
C MET A 95 12.87 -7.37 -7.30
N PRO A 96 12.86 -8.66 -7.68
CA PRO A 96 13.99 -9.29 -8.36
C PRO A 96 14.14 -8.87 -9.83
N GLY A 97 13.07 -8.36 -10.42
CA GLY A 97 12.92 -7.93 -11.81
C GLY A 97 11.43 -7.99 -12.16
N TYR A 98 11.11 -7.89 -13.45
CA TYR A 98 9.73 -7.89 -13.96
C TYR A 98 9.72 -8.38 -15.40
N ASP A 99 8.76 -9.22 -15.78
CA ASP A 99 8.53 -9.65 -17.16
C ASP A 99 7.07 -10.07 -17.31
N ASP A 100 6.28 -9.20 -17.92
CA ASP A 100 4.85 -9.41 -18.15
C ASP A 100 4.52 -9.71 -19.60
N ARG A 101 5.51 -10.05 -20.44
CA ARG A 101 5.29 -10.33 -21.87
C ARG A 101 4.30 -11.46 -22.11
N VAL A 102 4.13 -12.36 -21.13
CA VAL A 102 3.13 -13.44 -21.16
C VAL A 102 1.69 -12.92 -21.20
N THR A 103 1.44 -11.71 -20.71
CA THR A 103 0.10 -11.08 -20.75
C THR A 103 -0.33 -10.69 -22.17
N GLY A 104 0.63 -10.48 -23.07
CA GLY A 104 0.38 -9.99 -24.43
C GLY A 104 -0.13 -8.55 -24.50
N ARG A 105 -0.08 -7.78 -23.41
CA ARG A 105 -0.53 -6.38 -23.41
C ARG A 105 0.38 -5.51 -24.28
N PRO A 106 -0.13 -4.44 -24.93
CA PRO A 106 0.65 -3.63 -25.87
C PRO A 106 1.88 -2.94 -25.26
N ASP A 107 1.82 -2.64 -23.97
CA ASP A 107 2.86 -1.98 -23.17
C ASP A 107 3.60 -2.95 -22.24
N ALA A 108 3.58 -4.25 -22.56
CA ALA A 108 4.38 -5.25 -21.86
C ALA A 108 5.87 -4.89 -21.95
N PHE A 109 6.60 -5.05 -20.85
CA PHE A 109 8.01 -4.71 -20.78
C PHE A 109 8.77 -5.67 -19.86
N VAL A 110 10.11 -5.59 -19.96
CA VAL A 110 11.01 -6.42 -19.16
C VAL A 110 11.95 -5.54 -18.36
N ARG A 111 12.02 -5.81 -17.07
CA ARG A 111 13.14 -5.46 -16.22
C ARG A 111 13.94 -6.73 -15.93
N ASP A 112 15.07 -6.85 -16.61
CA ASP A 112 15.97 -7.99 -16.42
C ASP A 112 16.41 -8.07 -14.95
N ARG A 113 16.40 -9.29 -14.40
CA ARG A 113 16.89 -9.58 -13.07
C ARG A 113 18.41 -9.40 -12.96
N ALA A 114 19.12 -9.44 -14.10
CA ALA A 114 20.56 -9.23 -14.25
C ALA A 114 21.38 -10.10 -13.28
N GLY A 115 21.05 -11.39 -13.20
CA GLY A 115 21.71 -12.33 -12.27
C GLY A 115 21.53 -11.96 -10.78
N GLY A 116 20.47 -11.24 -10.43
CA GLY A 116 20.21 -10.73 -9.08
C GLY A 116 20.73 -9.32 -8.82
N ALA A 117 21.47 -8.71 -9.75
CA ALA A 117 21.99 -7.34 -9.58
C ALA A 117 20.86 -6.32 -9.41
N TYR A 118 19.75 -6.46 -10.14
CA TYR A 118 18.60 -5.56 -9.98
C TYR A 118 18.00 -5.66 -8.57
N TYR A 119 17.86 -6.88 -8.05
CA TYR A 119 17.35 -7.09 -6.68
C TYR A 119 18.28 -6.48 -5.63
N ARG A 120 19.59 -6.68 -5.77
CA ARG A 120 20.60 -6.10 -4.87
C ARG A 120 20.53 -4.58 -4.83
N ARG A 121 20.33 -3.93 -5.99
CA ARG A 121 20.14 -2.48 -6.08
C ARG A 121 18.86 -2.00 -5.38
N CYS A 122 17.76 -2.73 -5.51
CA CYS A 122 16.55 -2.42 -4.74
C CYS A 122 16.82 -2.46 -3.22
N TRP A 123 17.50 -3.51 -2.73
CA TRP A 123 17.85 -3.62 -1.30
C TRP A 123 18.85 -2.54 -0.87
N GLU A 124 19.83 -2.20 -1.70
CA GLU A 124 20.74 -1.08 -1.45
C GLU A 124 19.97 0.24 -1.31
N GLY A 125 19.00 0.48 -2.20
CA GLY A 125 18.08 1.60 -2.12
C GLY A 125 17.26 1.64 -0.84
N ALA A 126 16.70 0.50 -0.43
CA ALA A 126 15.94 0.39 0.81
C ALA A 126 16.78 0.81 2.03
N ILE A 127 18.00 0.25 2.16
CA ILE A 127 18.95 0.60 3.23
C ILE A 127 19.34 2.08 3.16
N ARG A 128 19.77 2.56 2.00
CA ARG A 128 20.20 3.96 1.82
C ARG A 128 19.07 4.96 2.04
N SER A 129 17.83 4.55 1.77
CA SER A 129 16.66 5.38 2.00
C SER A 129 16.29 5.48 3.48
N GLY A 130 16.87 4.65 4.36
CA GLY A 130 16.47 4.54 5.76
C GLY A 130 15.00 4.12 5.87
N ALA A 131 14.61 3.11 5.09
CA ALA A 131 13.23 2.62 5.08
C ALA A 131 12.89 1.96 6.41
N ASP A 132 11.74 2.30 6.98
CA ASP A 132 11.28 1.70 8.23
C ASP A 132 10.97 0.21 8.05
N TRP A 133 10.41 -0.14 6.89
CA TRP A 133 10.12 -1.52 6.48
C TRP A 133 10.45 -1.77 5.02
N VAL A 134 10.52 -3.06 4.67
CA VAL A 134 10.67 -3.54 3.30
C VAL A 134 9.51 -4.46 2.92
N ILE A 135 8.91 -4.23 1.75
CA ILE A 135 7.98 -5.16 1.08
C ILE A 135 8.70 -5.82 -0.09
N ILE A 136 8.50 -7.13 -0.24
CA ILE A 136 9.00 -7.88 -1.39
C ILE A 136 7.86 -8.04 -2.39
N THR A 137 8.03 -7.47 -3.59
CA THR A 137 7.17 -7.72 -4.74
C THR A 137 7.89 -8.71 -5.65
N SER A 138 7.60 -10.00 -5.61
CA SER A 138 6.56 -10.71 -4.84
C SER A 138 7.08 -12.07 -4.41
N PHE A 139 6.33 -12.79 -3.57
CA PHE A 139 6.62 -14.21 -3.36
C PHE A 139 6.40 -14.99 -4.67
N ASN A 140 5.19 -14.92 -5.25
CA ASN A 140 4.76 -15.81 -6.34
C ASN A 140 3.86 -15.16 -7.41
N GLU A 141 4.05 -13.88 -7.75
CA GLU A 141 3.33 -13.27 -8.87
C GLU A 141 4.02 -13.62 -10.21
N TRP A 142 3.66 -14.79 -10.72
CA TRP A 142 4.28 -15.41 -11.90
C TRP A 142 3.93 -14.69 -13.21
N ILE A 143 2.74 -14.09 -13.32
CA ILE A 143 2.30 -13.41 -14.54
C ILE A 143 3.13 -12.15 -14.81
N GLU A 144 3.57 -11.46 -13.74
CA GLU A 144 4.46 -10.30 -13.83
C GLU A 144 5.95 -10.69 -13.75
N GLY A 145 6.27 -11.97 -13.57
CA GLY A 145 7.64 -12.43 -13.47
C GLY A 145 8.42 -11.84 -12.28
N THR A 146 7.73 -11.47 -11.18
CA THR A 146 8.33 -10.84 -9.99
C THR A 146 8.62 -11.81 -8.84
N GLN A 147 8.32 -13.10 -9.01
CA GLN A 147 8.42 -14.14 -8.00
C GLN A 147 9.85 -14.36 -7.47
N ILE A 148 9.98 -14.53 -6.16
CA ILE A 148 11.16 -15.11 -5.49
C ILE A 148 10.96 -16.60 -5.16
N GLU A 149 9.75 -17.14 -5.35
CA GLU A 149 9.44 -18.55 -5.20
C GLU A 149 10.40 -19.43 -6.03
N PRO A 150 10.86 -20.58 -5.49
CA PRO A 150 11.74 -21.47 -6.22
C PRO A 150 11.14 -21.90 -7.56
N SER A 151 11.97 -21.87 -8.60
CA SER A 151 11.54 -22.16 -9.95
C SER A 151 12.51 -23.09 -10.67
N THR A 152 12.09 -23.67 -11.79
CA THR A 152 13.00 -24.43 -12.66
C THR A 152 14.12 -23.57 -13.24
N GLY A 153 13.87 -22.27 -13.46
CA GLY A 153 14.85 -21.34 -14.02
C GLY A 153 15.83 -20.76 -13.00
N TYR A 154 15.42 -20.65 -11.73
CA TYR A 154 16.21 -19.96 -10.70
C TYR A 154 16.55 -20.83 -9.48
N GLY A 155 15.97 -22.02 -9.34
CA GLY A 155 16.09 -22.84 -8.13
C GLY A 155 15.73 -22.01 -6.89
N GLU A 156 16.51 -22.14 -5.81
CA GLU A 156 16.34 -21.35 -4.59
C GLU A 156 17.11 -20.03 -4.58
N PHE A 157 17.69 -19.61 -5.72
CA PHE A 157 18.60 -18.47 -5.77
C PHE A 157 18.01 -17.20 -5.15
N TYR A 158 16.77 -16.85 -5.50
CA TYR A 158 16.14 -15.62 -4.99
C TYR A 158 15.70 -15.73 -3.53
N LEU A 159 15.29 -16.90 -3.03
CA LEU A 159 15.04 -17.09 -1.59
C LEU A 159 16.32 -16.91 -0.76
N ASN A 160 17.43 -17.50 -1.21
CA ASN A 160 18.71 -17.38 -0.53
C ASN A 160 19.24 -15.94 -0.58
N LEU A 161 19.05 -15.27 -1.72
CA LEU A 161 19.40 -13.87 -1.88
C LEU A 161 18.54 -12.95 -1.00
N THR A 162 17.23 -13.22 -0.86
CA THR A 162 16.35 -12.51 0.08
C THR A 162 16.83 -12.67 1.52
N ARG A 163 17.27 -13.86 1.92
CA ARG A 163 17.86 -14.09 3.26
C ARG A 163 19.10 -13.22 3.46
N GLU A 164 20.06 -13.30 2.54
CA GLU A 164 21.31 -12.54 2.60
C GLU A 164 21.07 -11.03 2.73
N LEU A 165 20.21 -10.48 1.88
CA LEU A 165 19.94 -9.04 1.82
C LEU A 165 19.04 -8.58 2.97
N GLY A 166 18.10 -9.41 3.42
CA GLY A 166 17.28 -9.13 4.61
C GLY A 166 18.10 -9.12 5.90
N ASP A 167 19.11 -9.99 6.01
CA ASP A 167 20.05 -9.96 7.12
C ASP A 167 20.92 -8.70 7.09
N LEU A 168 21.40 -8.29 5.90
CA LEU A 168 22.13 -7.04 5.71
C LEU A 168 21.29 -5.81 6.07
N TYR A 169 20.03 -5.76 5.64
CA TYR A 169 19.10 -4.69 5.99
C TYR A 169 18.96 -4.58 7.52
N ARG A 170 18.66 -5.70 8.19
CA ARG A 170 18.47 -5.72 9.65
C ARG A 170 19.66 -5.18 10.45
N VAL A 171 20.90 -5.41 10.01
CA VAL A 171 22.10 -4.92 10.70
C VAL A 171 22.50 -3.50 10.29
N SER A 172 21.95 -3.00 9.19
CA SER A 172 22.20 -1.64 8.69
C SER A 172 21.24 -0.61 9.29
N GLU A 173 20.10 -1.04 9.82
CA GLU A 173 19.14 -0.16 10.48
C GLU A 173 19.71 0.42 11.80
N PRO A 174 19.77 1.77 11.96
CA PRO A 174 19.79 2.35 13.30
C PRO A 174 18.49 1.96 14.02
N SER A 175 18.52 1.85 15.36
CA SER A 175 17.32 1.45 16.15
C SER A 175 16.05 2.15 15.69
N PRO A 176 14.91 1.44 15.57
CA PRO A 176 13.70 2.00 15.01
C PRO A 176 13.28 3.25 15.79
N PRO A 177 12.86 4.32 15.11
CA PRO A 177 12.23 5.45 15.78
C PRO A 177 11.02 4.94 16.58
N PRO A 178 10.67 5.59 17.72
CA PRO A 178 9.46 5.24 18.43
C PRO A 178 8.28 5.28 17.46
N ALA A 179 7.40 4.27 17.53
CA ALA A 179 6.22 4.20 16.69
C ALA A 179 5.51 5.57 16.67
N PRO A 180 5.04 6.05 15.51
CA PRO A 180 4.32 7.31 15.42
C PRO A 180 3.21 7.27 16.45
N THR A 181 3.21 8.25 17.35
CA THR A 181 2.12 8.38 18.32
C THR A 181 0.85 8.64 17.53
N PRO A 182 -0.25 7.89 17.75
CA PRO A 182 -1.48 8.13 17.01
C PRO A 182 -1.89 9.59 17.24
N THR A 183 -1.89 10.37 16.17
CA THR A 183 -2.43 11.71 16.19
C THR A 183 -3.94 11.57 16.39
N ILE A 184 -4.39 11.77 17.63
CA ILE A 184 -5.81 12.01 17.89
C ILE A 184 -6.12 13.35 17.23
N LEU A 185 -6.65 13.31 16.02
CA LEU A 185 -7.32 14.48 15.45
C LEU A 185 -8.43 14.85 16.45
N PRO A 186 -8.52 16.10 16.92
CA PRO A 186 -9.67 16.53 17.70
C PRO A 186 -10.91 16.21 16.86
N PRO A 187 -12.03 15.75 17.48
CA PRO A 187 -13.25 15.51 16.74
C PRO A 187 -13.56 16.80 16.00
N THR A 188 -13.48 16.77 14.67
CA THR A 188 -14.08 17.81 13.85
C THR A 188 -15.55 17.75 14.21
N ASP A 189 -16.05 18.76 14.92
CA ASP A 189 -17.48 19.06 15.02
C ASP A 189 -17.98 19.32 13.59
N THR A 190 -18.13 18.23 12.84
CA THR A 190 -18.88 18.21 11.61
C THR A 190 -20.31 18.29 12.09
N THR A 191 -20.84 19.51 12.13
CA THR A 191 -22.27 19.72 12.13
C THR A 191 -22.83 18.84 11.02
N ILE A 192 -23.50 17.75 11.40
CA ILE A 192 -24.24 16.93 10.46
C ILE A 192 -25.24 17.90 9.82
N PRO A 193 -25.15 18.20 8.50
CA PRO A 193 -26.22 18.95 7.88
C PRO A 193 -27.49 18.12 8.07
N SER A 194 -28.47 18.73 8.72
CA SER A 194 -29.80 18.15 8.91
C SER A 194 -30.27 17.55 7.59
N PRO A 195 -30.80 16.32 7.55
CA PRO A 195 -31.28 15.72 6.32
C PRO A 195 -32.30 16.67 5.69
N THR A 196 -32.02 17.12 4.46
CA THR A 196 -32.99 17.86 3.65
C THR A 196 -34.31 17.06 3.65
N PRO A 197 -35.45 17.63 4.06
CA PRO A 197 -36.70 16.89 4.06
C PRO A 197 -36.98 16.39 2.63
N ALA A 198 -37.21 15.09 2.51
CA ALA A 198 -37.61 14.48 1.25
C ALA A 198 -38.88 15.17 0.72
N PRO A 199 -39.00 15.44 -0.59
CA PRO A 199 -40.24 15.96 -1.14
C PRO A 199 -41.38 14.96 -0.89
N SER A 200 -42.49 15.43 -0.33
CA SER A 200 -43.72 14.66 -0.18
C SER A 200 -44.14 14.07 -1.53
N PRO A 201 -44.59 12.80 -1.61
CA PRO A 201 -45.14 12.26 -2.84
C PRO A 201 -46.42 13.02 -3.21
N THR A 202 -46.39 13.69 -4.36
CA THR A 202 -47.58 14.28 -4.98
C THR A 202 -48.52 13.15 -5.39
N LEU A 203 -49.73 13.11 -4.82
CA LEU A 203 -50.78 12.18 -5.21
C LEU A 203 -51.24 12.51 -6.64
N THR A 204 -51.01 11.60 -7.58
CA THR A 204 -51.52 11.69 -8.95
C THR A 204 -53.05 11.51 -8.94
N PRO A 205 -53.84 12.39 -9.59
CA PRO A 205 -55.29 12.19 -9.67
C PRO A 205 -55.64 10.98 -10.54
N SER A 206 -56.56 10.15 -10.04
CA SER A 206 -57.09 8.97 -10.72
C SER A 206 -57.85 9.36 -11.99
N PRO A 207 -57.66 8.68 -13.15
CA PRO A 207 -58.45 8.94 -14.35
C PRO A 207 -59.90 8.46 -14.19
N SER A 208 -60.84 9.30 -14.63
CA SER A 208 -62.28 9.02 -14.70
C SER A 208 -62.61 8.12 -15.91
N PRO A 209 -63.53 7.15 -15.82
CA PRO A 209 -63.85 6.25 -16.93
C PRO A 209 -64.75 6.91 -17.98
N THR A 210 -64.39 6.76 -19.26
CA THR A 210 -65.21 7.16 -20.43
C THR A 210 -66.01 5.97 -20.97
N PRO A 211 -67.32 6.11 -21.28
CA PRO A 211 -68.18 5.00 -21.71
C PRO A 211 -67.91 4.50 -23.14
N THR A 212 -68.05 3.18 -23.31
CA THR A 212 -67.89 2.40 -24.55
C THR A 212 -69.03 2.62 -25.55
N ALA A 213 -68.69 2.85 -26.83
CA ALA A 213 -69.63 2.77 -27.95
C ALA A 213 -69.61 1.36 -28.57
N LEU A 214 -70.79 0.78 -28.75
CA LEU A 214 -71.06 -0.47 -29.49
C LEU A 214 -71.01 -0.20 -31.01
N ALA A 215 -70.40 -1.10 -31.78
CA ALA A 215 -70.57 -1.16 -33.23
C ALA A 215 -71.23 -2.49 -33.63
N MET A 216 -72.17 -2.40 -34.57
CA MET A 216 -72.86 -3.48 -35.29
C MET A 216 -71.91 -4.30 -36.17
#